data_AF-A0ABD2PXE3-F1
#
_entry.id   AF-A0ABD2PXE3-F1
#
_cell.length_a   1.000
_cell.length_b   1.000
_cell.length_c   1.000
_cell.angle_alpha   90.00
_cell.angle_beta   90.00
_cell.angle_gamma   90.00
#
_symmetry.space_group_name_H-M   'P 1'
#
loop_
_entity.id
_entity.type
_entity.pdbx_description
1 polymer ?
#
loop_
_entity_poly.entity_id
_entity_poly.type
_entity_poly.pdbx_seq_one_letter_code
_entity_poly.pdbx_strand_id
1 'polypeptide(L)'
;MKWKKCKSVFNEQERYKLVRAIKWVDEVVENVPYETKLETLDKYGCDVCMHGGKISLVPSMPPDDIVFDQHGQDLYAPFKKCDRYREFQRTEGVSTTDILERIISAYLATSKIVRDSISNARIISPYTCGNTKYYLNTMRISQFSGGAVNLEPKPSDKIVYCPGNFDLFHIGHVDFLEQASKLGDYLIVGLYADKVAHFEADKMGTVLRLEERMLSVLACR
;
A
#
# COMPACT_ATOMS: atom_id res chain seq x y z
N MET A 1 21.11 -9.22 20.09
CA MET A 1 20.50 -8.18 19.25
C MET A 1 19.06 -8.00 19.71
N LYS A 2 18.67 -6.83 20.27
CA LYS A 2 17.27 -6.55 20.64
C LYS A 2 16.56 -6.00 19.40
N TRP A 3 15.51 -6.67 18.95
CA TRP A 3 14.72 -6.22 17.81
C TRP A 3 13.87 -5.01 18.23
N LYS A 4 13.94 -3.90 17.48
CA LYS A 4 13.06 -2.72 17.70
C LYS A 4 11.60 -3.00 17.29
N LYS A 5 11.36 -4.01 16.42
CA LYS A 5 10.05 -4.40 15.87
C LYS A 5 9.92 -5.92 15.77
N CYS A 6 8.70 -6.42 15.62
CA CYS A 6 8.42 -7.83 15.34
C CYS A 6 8.99 -8.26 13.97
N LYS A 7 9.15 -9.58 13.77
CA LYS A 7 9.55 -10.13 12.46
C LYS A 7 8.49 -9.80 11.41
N SER A 8 8.93 -9.46 10.19
CA SER A 8 8.03 -9.17 9.08
C SER A 8 7.24 -10.40 8.65
N VAL A 9 6.01 -10.18 8.18
CA VAL A 9 5.15 -11.25 7.62
C VAL A 9 5.71 -11.75 6.29
N PHE A 10 6.09 -10.83 5.40
CA PHE A 10 6.77 -11.15 4.13
C PHE A 10 8.28 -11.28 4.35
N ASN A 11 8.90 -12.19 3.60
CA ASN A 11 10.34 -12.28 3.52
C ASN A 11 10.92 -11.08 2.74
N GLU A 12 12.25 -10.91 2.76
CA GLU A 12 12.87 -9.75 2.11
C GLU A 12 12.73 -9.75 0.58
N GLN A 13 12.80 -10.91 -0.06
CA GLN A 13 12.72 -11.04 -1.52
C GLN A 13 11.31 -10.70 -2.04
N GLU A 14 10.27 -11.13 -1.32
CA GLU A 14 8.88 -10.74 -1.59
C GLU A 14 8.71 -9.23 -1.49
N ARG A 15 9.30 -8.60 -0.47
CA ARG A 15 9.25 -7.14 -0.29
C ARG A 15 9.98 -6.42 -1.41
N TYR A 16 11.17 -6.86 -1.79
CA TYR A 16 11.92 -6.24 -2.89
C TYR A 16 11.14 -6.32 -4.20
N LYS A 17 10.58 -7.49 -4.51
CA LYS A 17 9.81 -7.70 -5.74
C LYS A 17 8.51 -6.90 -5.75
N LEU A 18 7.81 -6.78 -4.62
CA LEU A 18 6.63 -5.90 -4.49
C LEU A 18 6.97 -4.44 -4.76
N VAL A 19 8.07 -3.92 -4.19
CA VAL A 19 8.47 -2.52 -4.40
C VAL A 19 8.89 -2.27 -5.85
N ARG A 20 9.58 -3.23 -6.49
CA ARG A 20 9.94 -3.15 -7.93
C ARG A 20 8.73 -3.12 -8.87
N ALA A 21 7.61 -3.71 -8.46
CA ALA A 21 6.39 -3.74 -9.25
C ALA A 21 5.62 -2.40 -9.24
N ILE A 22 5.96 -1.48 -8.34
CA ILE A 22 5.32 -0.16 -8.26
C ILE A 22 5.86 0.71 -9.40
N LYS A 23 4.97 1.24 -10.24
CA LYS A 23 5.34 1.94 -11.47
C LYS A 23 6.22 3.18 -11.30
N TRP A 24 6.16 3.85 -10.15
CA TRP A 24 6.98 5.02 -9.82
C TRP A 24 8.39 4.66 -9.34
N VAL A 25 8.68 3.38 -9.10
CA VAL A 25 9.98 2.93 -8.62
C VAL A 25 10.86 2.55 -9.81
N ASP A 26 12.00 3.22 -9.96
CA ASP A 26 12.98 2.90 -10.99
C ASP A 26 13.95 1.78 -10.55
N GLU A 27 14.48 1.89 -9.32
CA GLU A 27 15.44 0.94 -8.76
C GLU A 27 15.12 0.59 -7.30
N VAL A 28 15.38 -0.66 -6.91
CA VAL A 28 15.30 -1.12 -5.52
C VAL A 28 16.65 -1.62 -5.05
N VAL A 29 17.23 -0.90 -4.10
CA VAL A 29 18.47 -1.26 -3.41
C VAL A 29 18.15 -2.21 -2.24
N GLU A 30 18.75 -3.39 -2.25
CA GLU A 30 18.54 -4.41 -1.22
C GLU A 30 19.49 -4.22 -0.02
N ASN A 31 19.09 -4.73 1.15
CA ASN A 31 19.91 -4.80 2.37
C ASN A 31 20.49 -3.45 2.84
N VAL A 32 19.72 -2.37 2.64
CA VAL A 32 20.09 -1.05 3.18
C VAL A 32 20.02 -1.04 4.72
N PRO A 33 20.95 -0.34 5.40
CA PRO A 33 20.89 -0.17 6.85
C PRO A 33 19.58 0.48 7.30
N TYR A 34 19.12 0.13 8.51
CA TYR A 34 17.90 0.71 9.09
C TYR A 34 18.01 2.23 9.30
N GLU A 35 19.21 2.72 9.61
CA GLU A 35 19.50 4.14 9.83
C GLU A 35 20.09 4.73 8.56
N THR A 36 19.37 5.69 7.96
CA THR A 36 19.84 6.40 6.76
C THR A 36 20.95 7.37 7.15
N LYS A 37 22.09 7.29 6.47
CA LYS A 37 23.21 8.23 6.62
C LYS A 37 23.37 9.08 5.36
N LEU A 38 23.97 10.26 5.48
CA LEU A 38 24.28 11.12 4.33
C LEU A 38 25.16 10.38 3.31
N GLU A 39 26.11 9.56 3.79
CA GLU A 39 26.94 8.68 2.97
C GLU A 39 26.12 7.74 2.07
N THR A 40 24.94 7.30 2.53
CA THR A 40 24.06 6.44 1.73
C THR A 40 23.50 7.20 0.52
N LEU A 41 23.14 8.47 0.68
CA LEU A 41 22.68 9.29 -0.44
C LEU A 41 23.80 9.53 -1.43
N ASP A 42 25.00 9.86 -0.94
CA ASP A 42 26.17 10.11 -1.81
C ASP A 42 26.58 8.83 -2.56
N LYS A 43 26.51 7.66 -1.91
CA LYS A 43 26.79 6.36 -2.52
C LYS A 43 25.90 6.06 -3.73
N TYR A 44 24.61 6.44 -3.67
CA TYR A 44 23.64 6.19 -4.73
C TYR A 44 23.34 7.43 -5.59
N GLY A 45 24.10 8.52 -5.40
CA GLY A 45 23.89 9.77 -6.14
C GLY A 45 22.51 10.40 -5.94
N CYS A 46 21.88 10.20 -4.78
CA CYS A 46 20.56 10.75 -4.48
C CYS A 46 20.66 12.19 -3.94
N ASP A 47 19.91 13.12 -4.51
CA ASP A 47 19.91 14.52 -4.04
C ASP A 47 19.20 14.68 -2.69
N VAL A 48 18.07 13.99 -2.52
CA VAL A 48 17.13 14.20 -1.41
C VAL A 48 16.70 12.88 -0.80
N CYS A 49 16.62 12.82 0.53
CA CYS A 49 15.95 11.77 1.28
C CYS A 49 14.50 12.17 1.57
N MET A 50 13.55 11.24 1.40
CA MET A 50 12.14 11.46 1.70
C MET A 50 11.65 10.50 2.78
N HIS A 51 10.84 11.01 3.70
CA HIS A 51 10.14 10.19 4.69
C HIS A 51 8.69 10.67 4.88
N GLY A 52 7.83 9.76 5.33
CA GLY A 52 6.45 10.10 5.68
C GLY A 52 6.44 10.94 6.94
N GLY A 53 5.78 12.10 6.86
CA GLY A 53 5.57 13.01 7.98
C GLY A 53 4.13 13.51 7.99
N LYS A 54 3.74 14.18 9.07
CA LYS A 54 2.57 15.05 9.04
C LYS A 54 3.06 16.43 8.63
N ILE A 55 2.66 16.92 7.46
CA ILE A 55 2.90 18.32 7.10
C ILE A 55 2.19 19.14 8.17
N SER A 56 2.97 19.74 9.07
CA SER A 56 2.42 20.63 10.07
C SER A 56 1.97 21.89 9.35
N LEU A 57 0.67 22.01 9.08
CA LEU A 57 0.05 23.25 8.62
C LEU A 57 0.14 24.36 9.69
N VAL A 58 0.66 24.04 10.87
CA VAL A 58 0.83 24.93 12.01
C VAL A 58 2.33 25.17 12.25
N PRO A 59 2.86 26.38 11.97
CA PRO A 59 4.28 26.70 12.10
C PRO A 59 4.87 26.52 13.51
N SER A 60 4.03 26.46 14.55
CA SER A 60 4.41 26.37 15.96
C SER A 60 4.37 24.95 16.55
N MET A 61 3.94 23.95 15.80
CA MET A 61 3.92 22.56 16.28
C MET A 61 5.17 21.82 15.77
N PRO A 62 5.95 21.14 16.63
CA PRO A 62 7.08 20.33 16.17
C PRO A 62 6.59 19.28 15.16
N PRO A 63 7.41 18.87 14.18
CA PRO A 63 7.04 17.78 13.29
C PRO A 63 6.66 16.55 14.11
N ASP A 64 5.43 16.04 13.95
CA ASP A 64 4.89 14.94 14.77
C ASP A 64 5.71 13.62 14.61
N ASP A 65 6.61 13.53 13.62
CA ASP A 65 7.37 12.33 13.27
C ASP A 65 8.90 12.55 13.29
N ILE A 66 9.43 13.16 14.35
CA ILE A 66 10.89 13.12 14.58
C ILE A 66 11.30 11.67 14.85
N VAL A 67 12.08 11.09 13.95
CA VAL A 67 12.65 9.75 14.14
C VAL A 67 13.88 9.89 15.02
N PHE A 68 13.72 9.52 16.28
CA PHE A 68 14.82 9.55 17.23
C PHE A 68 15.69 8.29 17.14
N ASP A 69 17.00 8.47 17.31
CA ASP A 69 17.93 7.39 17.56
C ASP A 69 17.77 6.84 19.00
N GLN A 70 18.61 5.88 19.37
CA GLN A 70 18.60 5.30 20.73
C GLN A 70 19.00 6.29 21.84
N HIS A 71 19.54 7.45 21.47
CA HIS A 71 20.00 8.52 22.37
C HIS A 71 19.04 9.72 22.39
N GLY A 72 17.89 9.64 21.70
CA GLY A 72 16.91 10.72 21.63
C GLY A 72 17.29 11.86 20.68
N GLN A 73 18.23 11.64 19.74
CA GLN A 73 18.61 12.62 18.73
C GLN A 73 17.85 12.40 17.41
N ASP A 74 17.46 13.48 16.74
CA ASP A 74 16.80 13.41 15.43
C ASP A 74 17.75 12.81 14.38
N LEU A 75 17.40 11.63 13.86
CA LEU A 75 18.17 10.89 12.87
C LEU A 75 18.31 11.65 11.54
N TYR A 76 17.33 12.49 11.21
CA TYR A 76 17.32 13.27 9.96
C TYR A 76 17.83 14.71 10.12
N ALA A 77 18.22 15.13 11.32
CA ALA A 77 18.78 16.47 11.54
C ALA A 77 19.97 16.80 10.62
N PRO A 78 20.93 15.89 10.34
CA PRO A 78 22.01 16.15 9.39
C PRO A 78 21.50 16.43 7.97
N PHE A 79 20.45 15.72 7.53
CA PHE A 79 19.86 15.89 6.21
C PHE A 79 19.12 17.23 6.09
N LYS A 80 18.39 17.62 7.14
CA LYS A 80 17.70 18.91 7.23
C LYS A 80 18.69 20.07 7.17
N LYS A 81 19.84 19.97 7.84
CA LYS A 81 20.90 20.99 7.82
C LYS A 81 21.49 21.21 6.42
N CYS A 82 21.54 20.17 5.60
CA CYS A 82 22.08 20.24 4.23
C CYS A 82 21.00 20.47 3.16
N ASP A 83 19.75 20.75 3.54
CA ASP A 83 18.58 20.86 2.65
C ASP A 83 18.30 19.61 1.79
N ARG A 84 18.73 18.42 2.24
CA ARG A 84 18.58 17.14 1.54
C ARG A 84 17.49 16.25 2.15
N TYR A 85 16.48 16.86 2.76
CA TYR A 85 15.36 16.16 3.40
C TYR A 85 14.03 16.80 3.02
N ARG A 86 13.05 15.95 2.67
CA ARG A 86 11.67 16.37 2.37
C ARG A 86 10.69 15.42 3.05
N GLU A 87 9.53 15.96 3.43
CA GLU A 87 8.43 15.19 4.02
C GLU A 87 7.22 15.20 3.11
N PHE A 88 6.47 14.11 3.10
CA PHE A 88 5.19 14.03 2.41
C PHE A 88 4.07 13.68 3.40
N GLN A 89 2.87 14.19 3.13
CA GLN A 89 1.68 13.88 3.90
C GLN A 89 1.32 12.40 3.76
N ARG A 90 1.16 11.72 4.89
CA ARG A 90 0.67 10.34 4.92
C ARG A 90 -0.66 10.19 4.19
N THR A 91 -0.82 9.08 3.48
CA THR A 91 -2.09 8.73 2.84
C THR A 91 -3.14 8.48 3.93
N GLU A 92 -4.21 9.27 3.92
CA GLU A 92 -5.32 9.08 4.84
C GLU A 92 -6.01 7.75 4.60
N GLY A 93 -6.66 7.20 5.63
CA GLY A 93 -7.56 6.06 5.51
C GLY A 93 -6.94 4.69 5.25
N VAL A 94 -5.62 4.57 5.22
CA VAL A 94 -4.93 3.27 5.14
C VAL A 94 -3.70 3.24 6.05
N SER A 95 -3.59 2.18 6.85
CA SER A 95 -2.38 1.88 7.64
C SER A 95 -2.27 0.38 7.86
N THR A 96 -1.08 -0.12 8.19
CA THR A 96 -0.88 -1.55 8.48
C THR A 96 -1.74 -2.02 9.66
N THR A 97 -1.88 -1.19 10.69
CA THR A 97 -2.73 -1.51 11.86
C THR A 97 -4.20 -1.59 11.46
N ASP A 98 -4.68 -0.63 10.66
CA ASP A 98 -6.06 -0.62 10.15
C ASP A 98 -6.36 -1.87 9.30
N ILE A 99 -5.44 -2.26 8.40
CA ILE A 99 -5.60 -3.48 7.60
C ILE A 99 -5.63 -4.74 8.49
N LEU A 100 -4.74 -4.84 9.49
CA LEU A 100 -4.74 -5.96 10.43
C LEU A 100 -6.04 -6.04 11.24
N GLU A 101 -6.54 -4.90 11.72
CA GLU A 101 -7.83 -4.80 12.42
C GLU A 101 -8.99 -5.26 11.52
N ARG A 102 -8.98 -4.87 10.23
CA ARG A 102 -9.97 -5.32 9.25
C ARG A 102 -9.90 -6.83 9.04
N ILE A 103 -8.70 -7.42 8.90
CA ILE A 103 -8.51 -8.87 8.73
C ILE A 103 -9.01 -9.63 9.98
N ILE A 104 -8.61 -9.20 11.18
CA ILE A 104 -9.03 -9.84 12.43
C ILE A 104 -10.55 -9.75 12.59
N SER A 105 -11.12 -8.55 12.38
CA SER A 105 -12.57 -8.36 12.40
C SER A 105 -13.26 -9.24 11.36
N ALA A 106 -12.65 -9.41 10.19
CA ALA A 106 -13.18 -10.25 9.14
C ALA A 106 -13.25 -11.72 9.54
N TYR A 107 -12.13 -12.22 10.05
CA TYR A 107 -12.00 -13.57 10.55
C TYR A 107 -12.97 -13.87 11.71
N LEU A 108 -13.07 -12.98 12.70
CA LEU A 108 -13.94 -13.15 13.85
C LEU A 108 -15.43 -13.23 13.47
N ALA A 109 -15.88 -12.45 12.48
CA ALA A 109 -17.29 -12.48 12.07
C ALA A 109 -17.66 -13.75 11.27
N THR A 110 -16.70 -14.39 10.60
CA THR A 110 -16.93 -15.69 9.93
C THR A 110 -17.00 -16.86 10.93
N SER A 111 -16.29 -16.77 12.05
CA SER A 111 -16.19 -17.83 13.06
C SER A 111 -17.51 -18.05 13.84
N LYS A 112 -18.17 -19.21 13.66
CA LYS A 112 -19.42 -19.57 14.38
C LYS A 112 -19.29 -19.55 15.91
N ILE A 113 -18.14 -19.98 16.45
CA ILE A 113 -17.87 -20.08 17.90
C ILE A 113 -17.94 -18.70 18.60
N VAL A 114 -17.53 -17.64 17.91
CA VAL A 114 -17.53 -16.27 18.45
C VAL A 114 -18.93 -15.64 18.38
N ARG A 115 -19.73 -16.01 17.37
CA ARG A 115 -21.13 -15.56 17.25
C ARG A 115 -22.00 -15.99 18.43
N ASP A 116 -21.79 -17.18 18.96
CA ASP A 116 -22.59 -17.71 20.07
C ASP A 116 -22.13 -17.21 21.45
N SER A 117 -20.86 -16.80 21.58
CA SER A 117 -20.28 -16.34 22.87
C SER A 117 -20.44 -14.84 23.11
N ILE A 118 -20.62 -14.04 22.06
CA ILE A 118 -20.78 -12.58 22.16
C ILE A 118 -22.27 -12.24 21.97
N SER A 119 -23.04 -12.41 23.04
CA SER A 119 -24.39 -11.85 23.10
C SER A 119 -24.30 -10.31 23.17
N ASN A 120 -24.89 -9.64 22.17
CA ASN A 120 -25.09 -8.19 22.06
C ASN A 120 -23.93 -7.26 21.64
N ALA A 121 -22.71 -7.73 21.32
CA ALA A 121 -21.87 -6.89 20.47
C ALA A 121 -22.36 -7.06 19.04
N ARG A 122 -22.63 -5.96 18.32
CA ARG A 122 -22.82 -6.02 16.87
C ARG A 122 -21.55 -6.64 16.30
N ILE A 123 -21.57 -7.94 16.00
CA ILE A 123 -20.55 -8.58 15.15
C ILE A 123 -20.87 -8.07 13.76
N ILE A 124 -20.46 -6.83 13.50
CA ILE A 124 -20.50 -6.27 12.17
C ILE A 124 -19.44 -7.04 11.40
N SER A 125 -19.86 -7.82 10.41
CA SER A 125 -19.04 -8.00 9.21
C SER A 125 -19.18 -6.69 8.43
N PRO A 126 -18.20 -5.76 8.43
CA PRO A 126 -18.45 -4.38 8.03
C PRO A 126 -18.11 -4.08 6.57
N TYR A 127 -17.79 -5.10 5.76
CA TYR A 127 -16.70 -5.15 4.77
C TYR A 127 -16.63 -4.11 3.64
N THR A 128 -17.53 -3.12 3.63
CA THR A 128 -17.53 -1.93 2.77
C THR A 128 -18.32 -0.77 3.36
N CYS A 129 -19.03 -0.96 4.47
CA CYS A 129 -20.09 -0.08 4.96
C CYS A 129 -19.60 0.81 6.10
N GLY A 130 -18.80 1.83 5.79
CA GLY A 130 -18.76 3.07 6.58
C GLY A 130 -17.53 3.36 7.45
N ASN A 131 -16.63 2.41 7.69
CA ASN A 131 -15.42 2.66 8.53
C ASN A 131 -14.12 2.87 7.75
N THR A 132 -14.14 2.67 6.44
CA THR A 132 -13.09 3.19 5.56
C THR A 132 -13.03 4.71 5.70
N LYS A 133 -11.92 5.21 6.24
CA LYS A 133 -11.64 6.66 6.26
C LYS A 133 -11.12 7.14 4.90
N TYR A 134 -11.02 6.25 3.91
CA TYR A 134 -10.51 6.57 2.60
C TYR A 134 -11.63 7.07 1.69
N TYR A 135 -11.58 8.35 1.31
CA TYR A 135 -12.47 8.91 0.31
C TYR A 135 -11.73 9.02 -1.02
N LEU A 136 -12.16 8.22 -2.00
CA LEU A 136 -11.63 8.31 -3.35
C LEU A 136 -12.10 9.62 -3.98
N ASN A 137 -11.17 10.33 -4.62
CA ASN A 137 -11.49 11.50 -5.44
C ASN A 137 -10.89 11.34 -6.84
N THR A 138 -11.42 12.09 -7.80
CA THR A 138 -10.97 12.06 -9.20
C THR A 138 -9.48 12.39 -9.36
N MET A 139 -8.95 13.28 -8.52
CA MET A 139 -7.52 13.61 -8.51
C MET A 139 -6.64 12.40 -8.18
N ARG A 140 -7.02 11.59 -7.19
CA ARG A 140 -6.30 10.36 -6.82
C ARG A 140 -6.33 9.34 -7.95
N ILE A 141 -7.49 9.15 -8.59
CA ILE A 141 -7.59 8.25 -9.75
C ILE A 141 -6.65 8.71 -10.86
N SER A 142 -6.64 10.01 -11.19
CA SER A 142 -5.78 10.57 -12.23
C SER A 142 -4.28 10.43 -11.91
N GLN A 143 -3.89 10.66 -10.65
CA GLN A 143 -2.51 10.43 -10.17
C GLN A 143 -2.12 8.96 -10.34
N PHE A 144 -3.01 8.05 -9.97
CA PHE A 144 -2.79 6.61 -10.07
C PHE A 144 -3.04 6.04 -11.46
N SER A 145 -3.67 6.73 -12.41
CA SER A 145 -3.71 6.30 -13.81
C SER A 145 -2.47 6.76 -14.59
N GLY A 146 -1.55 7.47 -13.94
CA GLY A 146 -0.28 7.90 -14.51
C GLY A 146 -0.38 9.13 -15.41
N GLY A 147 -1.48 9.90 -15.35
CA GLY A 147 -1.67 11.11 -16.16
C GLY A 147 -1.54 10.91 -17.68
N ALA A 148 -1.50 9.67 -18.16
CA ALA A 148 -1.17 9.35 -19.54
C ALA A 148 -2.37 9.66 -20.45
N VAL A 149 -2.15 10.60 -21.35
CA VAL A 149 -3.07 11.08 -22.38
C VAL A 149 -3.30 10.02 -23.49
N ASN A 150 -2.59 8.88 -23.43
CA ASN A 150 -2.61 7.81 -24.44
C ASN A 150 -2.83 6.43 -23.77
N LEU A 151 -3.94 6.26 -23.07
CA LEU A 151 -4.35 4.98 -22.46
C LEU A 151 -5.24 4.14 -23.38
N GLU A 152 -5.52 4.58 -24.60
CA GLU A 152 -6.35 3.78 -25.50
C GLU A 152 -5.50 2.76 -26.27
N PRO A 153 -5.93 1.49 -26.32
CA PRO A 153 -5.24 0.48 -27.12
C PRO A 153 -5.31 0.88 -28.60
N LYS A 154 -4.18 0.77 -29.30
CA LYS A 154 -4.17 0.98 -30.75
C LYS A 154 -4.92 -0.16 -31.43
N PRO A 155 -5.48 0.05 -32.63
CA PRO A 155 -6.16 -1.03 -33.37
C PRO A 155 -5.29 -2.26 -33.66
N SER A 156 -3.96 -2.12 -33.61
CA SER A 156 -2.99 -3.21 -33.79
C SER A 156 -2.65 -3.98 -32.51
N ASP A 157 -2.99 -3.45 -31.34
CA ASP A 157 -2.53 -3.97 -30.06
C ASP A 157 -3.32 -5.24 -29.68
N LYS A 158 -2.61 -6.25 -29.19
CA LYS A 158 -3.25 -7.44 -28.64
C LYS A 158 -3.72 -7.17 -27.22
N ILE A 159 -5.03 -7.08 -27.03
CA ILE A 159 -5.65 -6.78 -25.73
C ILE A 159 -5.82 -8.06 -24.90
N VAL A 160 -5.34 -8.06 -23.66
CA VAL A 160 -5.49 -9.12 -22.66
C VAL A 160 -6.43 -8.64 -21.56
N TYR A 161 -7.38 -9.48 -21.14
CA TYR A 161 -8.32 -9.17 -20.06
C TYR A 161 -8.17 -10.14 -18.89
N CYS A 162 -8.00 -9.61 -17.68
CA CYS A 162 -7.83 -10.38 -16.45
C CYS A 162 -8.86 -9.98 -15.39
N PRO A 163 -9.94 -10.77 -15.20
CA PRO A 163 -10.90 -10.51 -14.14
C PRO A 163 -10.44 -11.09 -12.79
N GLY A 164 -10.74 -10.43 -11.68
CA GLY A 164 -10.41 -10.93 -10.35
C GLY A 164 -10.79 -10.00 -9.19
N ASN A 165 -10.54 -10.48 -7.97
CA ASN A 165 -10.71 -9.68 -6.76
C ASN A 165 -9.56 -8.70 -6.55
N PHE A 166 -8.31 -9.15 -6.70
CA PHE A 166 -7.09 -8.38 -6.41
C PHE A 166 -7.11 -7.71 -5.03
N ASP A 167 -7.69 -8.40 -4.05
CA ASP A 167 -7.73 -7.95 -2.66
C ASP A 167 -6.37 -8.16 -1.98
N LEU A 168 -6.04 -7.29 -1.01
CA LEU A 168 -4.73 -7.27 -0.34
C LEU A 168 -3.56 -7.49 -1.32
N PHE A 169 -3.46 -6.63 -2.33
CA PHE A 169 -2.54 -6.79 -3.47
C PHE A 169 -1.12 -7.21 -3.03
N HIS A 170 -0.69 -8.39 -3.48
CA HIS A 170 0.49 -9.10 -3.00
C HIS A 170 1.27 -9.70 -4.17
N ILE A 171 2.40 -10.35 -3.87
CA ILE A 171 3.33 -10.77 -4.92
C ILE A 171 2.75 -11.77 -5.92
N GLY A 172 1.86 -12.66 -5.48
CA GLY A 172 1.14 -13.55 -6.41
C GLY A 172 0.34 -12.80 -7.49
N HIS A 173 -0.23 -11.63 -7.18
CA HIS A 173 -0.91 -10.81 -8.19
C HIS A 173 0.07 -10.15 -9.16
N VAL A 174 1.22 -9.69 -8.66
CA VAL A 174 2.30 -9.16 -9.51
C VAL A 174 2.76 -10.23 -10.50
N ASP A 175 3.06 -11.44 -10.02
CA ASP A 175 3.57 -12.53 -10.86
C ASP A 175 2.55 -12.97 -11.90
N PHE A 176 1.27 -12.95 -11.53
CA PHE A 176 0.16 -13.22 -12.45
C PHE A 176 0.04 -12.14 -13.52
N LEU A 177 0.04 -10.85 -13.13
CA LEU A 177 -0.09 -9.74 -14.08
C LEU A 177 1.14 -9.62 -14.98
N GLU A 178 2.34 -9.92 -14.49
CA GLU A 178 3.57 -9.97 -15.28
C GLU A 178 3.54 -11.08 -16.34
N GLN A 179 2.92 -12.22 -16.02
CA GLN A 179 2.70 -13.27 -17.01
C GLN A 179 1.62 -12.90 -18.01
N ALA A 180 0.53 -12.27 -17.56
CA ALA A 180 -0.55 -11.83 -18.42
C ALA A 180 -0.09 -10.73 -19.39
N SER A 181 0.75 -9.79 -18.94
CA SER A 181 1.28 -8.71 -19.78
C SER A 181 2.19 -9.20 -20.88
N LYS A 182 2.83 -10.37 -20.73
CA LYS A 182 3.63 -11.00 -21.81
C LYS A 182 2.78 -11.57 -22.95
N LEU A 183 1.46 -11.72 -22.75
CA LEU A 183 0.56 -12.33 -23.74
C LEU A 183 -0.04 -11.32 -24.72
N GLY A 184 0.16 -10.02 -24.53
CA GLY A 184 -0.31 -8.98 -25.43
C GLY A 184 0.30 -7.62 -25.13
N ASP A 185 -0.16 -6.59 -25.83
CA ASP A 185 0.41 -5.24 -25.79
C ASP A 185 -0.36 -4.31 -24.84
N TYR A 186 -1.59 -4.70 -24.46
CA TYR A 186 -2.46 -3.92 -23.58
C TYR A 186 -3.20 -4.82 -22.60
N LEU A 187 -3.06 -4.58 -21.29
CA LEU A 187 -3.66 -5.39 -20.23
C LEU A 187 -4.79 -4.64 -19.53
N ILE A 188 -6.00 -5.18 -19.60
CA ILE A 188 -7.19 -4.70 -18.89
C ILE A 188 -7.45 -5.59 -17.69
N VAL A 189 -7.49 -5.01 -16.49
CA VAL A 189 -7.80 -5.73 -15.25
C VAL A 189 -9.24 -5.42 -14.83
N GLY A 190 -10.08 -6.44 -14.80
CA GLY A 190 -11.46 -6.35 -14.33
C GLY A 190 -11.55 -6.61 -12.84
N LEU A 191 -12.07 -5.65 -12.06
CA LEU A 191 -12.26 -5.81 -10.62
C LEU A 191 -13.70 -6.18 -10.31
N TYR A 192 -13.88 -7.28 -9.58
CA TYR A 192 -15.21 -7.65 -9.08
C TYR A 192 -15.70 -6.61 -8.07
N ALA A 193 -16.97 -6.22 -8.19
CA ALA A 193 -17.63 -5.40 -7.19
C ALA A 193 -17.68 -6.14 -5.86
N ASP A 194 -17.61 -5.41 -4.74
CA ASP A 194 -17.52 -6.01 -3.41
C ASP A 194 -18.68 -7.00 -3.17
N LYS A 195 -19.91 -6.65 -3.54
CA LYS A 195 -21.09 -7.53 -3.45
C LYS A 195 -20.91 -8.89 -4.15
N VAL A 196 -20.20 -8.92 -5.28
CA VAL A 196 -19.97 -10.13 -6.09
C VAL A 196 -18.84 -10.97 -5.50
N ALA A 197 -17.79 -10.32 -4.97
CA ALA A 197 -16.68 -11.00 -4.33
C ALA A 197 -17.09 -11.80 -3.07
N HIS A 198 -18.27 -11.51 -2.51
CA HIS A 198 -18.83 -12.13 -1.31
C HIS A 198 -19.87 -13.22 -1.57
N PHE A 199 -20.04 -13.69 -2.81
CA PHE A 199 -21.19 -14.54 -3.20
C PHE A 199 -21.21 -15.95 -2.55
N GLU A 200 -20.11 -16.40 -1.95
CA GLU A 200 -20.04 -17.72 -1.30
C GLU A 200 -20.17 -17.62 0.22
N ALA A 201 -21.18 -18.31 0.77
CA ALA A 201 -21.36 -18.47 2.21
C ALA A 201 -20.13 -19.14 2.85
N ASP A 202 -19.80 -18.75 4.09
CA ASP A 202 -18.67 -19.27 4.91
C ASP A 202 -17.24 -18.88 4.47
N LYS A 203 -17.06 -17.99 3.48
CA LYS A 203 -15.74 -17.43 3.15
C LYS A 203 -15.53 -16.03 3.71
N MET A 204 -14.28 -15.75 4.08
CA MET A 204 -13.84 -14.37 4.35
C MET A 204 -13.98 -13.58 3.05
N GLY A 205 -14.75 -12.50 3.12
CA GLY A 205 -14.89 -11.56 2.04
C GLY A 205 -13.62 -10.77 1.70
N THR A 206 -13.73 -9.80 0.80
CA THR A 206 -12.67 -8.81 0.59
C THR A 206 -12.45 -7.92 1.82
N VAL A 207 -11.19 -7.65 2.13
CA VAL A 207 -10.71 -6.79 3.22
C VAL A 207 -10.66 -5.33 2.79
N LEU A 208 -10.27 -5.09 1.53
CA LEU A 208 -10.24 -3.76 0.92
C LEU A 208 -11.48 -3.56 0.03
N ARG A 209 -12.00 -2.33 0.00
CA ARG A 209 -13.10 -1.97 -0.90
C ARG A 209 -12.64 -1.88 -2.34
N LEU A 210 -13.60 -1.87 -3.28
CA LEU A 210 -13.34 -1.72 -4.70
C LEU A 210 -12.41 -0.54 -5.02
N GLU A 211 -12.60 0.62 -4.39
CA GLU A 211 -11.77 1.80 -4.63
C GLU A 211 -10.32 1.63 -4.18
N GLU A 212 -10.11 0.99 -3.03
CA GLU A 212 -8.78 0.71 -2.47
C GLU A 212 -8.04 -0.34 -3.32
N ARG A 213 -8.76 -1.38 -3.77
CA ARG A 213 -8.24 -2.41 -4.69
C ARG A 213 -7.88 -1.81 -6.05
N MET A 214 -8.72 -0.93 -6.58
CA MET A 214 -8.45 -0.22 -7.83
C MET A 214 -7.14 0.57 -7.79
N LEU A 215 -6.90 1.35 -6.73
CA LEU A 215 -5.64 2.08 -6.60
C LEU A 215 -4.44 1.15 -6.45
N SER A 216 -4.61 0.03 -5.74
CA SER A 216 -3.55 -0.97 -5.57
C SER A 216 -3.14 -1.58 -6.91
N VAL A 217 -4.10 -1.92 -7.77
CA VAL A 217 -3.84 -2.46 -9.10
C VAL A 217 -3.27 -1.40 -10.04
N LEU A 218 -3.80 -0.17 -10.02
CA LEU A 218 -3.32 0.94 -10.85
C LEU A 218 -1.88 1.37 -10.53
N ALA A 219 -1.39 1.06 -9.33
CA ALA A 219 0.00 1.32 -8.94
C ALA A 219 0.99 0.30 -9.53
N CYS A 220 0.52 -0.87 -9.97
CA CYS A 220 1.35 -1.87 -10.62
C CYS A 220 1.82 -1.39 -11.99
N ARG A 221 3.08 -1.68 -12.33
CA ARG A 221 3.67 -1.46 -13.64
C ARG A 221 3.17 -2.48 -14.66
#